data_AF-A0A0E3SKJ2-F1
#
_entry.id   AF-A0A0E3SKJ2-F1
#
_cell.length_a   1.000
_cell.length_b   1.000
_cell.length_c   1.000
_cell.angle_alpha   90.00
_cell.angle_beta   90.00
_cell.angle_gamma   90.00
#
_symmetry.space_group_name_H-M   'P 1'
#
loop_
_entity.id
_entity.type
_entity.pdbx_description
1 polymer ?
#
loop_
_entity_poly.entity_id
_entity_poly.type
_entity_poly.pdbx_seq_one_letter_code
_entity_poly.pdbx_strand_id
1 'polypeptide(L)'
;MRNQIFKMLKKTQLFLLSIFCVILLTIAYASATSLVPSNQTNEPNQFILQGVGPKYEDVQISYSTTSITGKPIFSYKDSKDSYSFTGDEILTEQMGKSKTVTVTLESIPDLRVTTLTLLIPAINFDSSAKEFKTVAILKTSKTTIAGENVVKGAVKSYEVICLKGTASYVVS
;
A
#
# COMPACT_ATOMS: atom_id res chain seq x y z
N MET A 1 -59.09 37.03 43.64
CA MET A 1 -58.98 36.28 42.37
C MET A 1 -57.59 35.64 42.17
N ARG A 2 -57.02 34.99 43.20
CA ARG A 2 -55.62 34.49 43.24
C ARG A 2 -55.46 33.00 42.90
N ASN A 3 -56.53 32.33 42.43
CA ASN A 3 -56.55 30.87 42.26
C ASN A 3 -56.63 30.39 40.79
N GLN A 4 -56.76 31.29 39.82
CA GLN A 4 -56.72 30.93 38.39
C GLN A 4 -55.31 31.03 37.79
N ILE A 5 -54.50 31.99 38.25
CA ILE A 5 -53.11 32.17 37.81
C ILE A 5 -52.21 31.00 38.28
N PHE A 6 -52.42 30.50 39.51
CA PHE A 6 -51.69 29.33 40.02
C PHE A 6 -52.05 28.01 39.30
N LYS A 7 -53.29 27.89 38.78
CA LYS A 7 -53.72 26.71 38.00
C LYS A 7 -53.11 26.69 36.60
N MET A 8 -52.92 27.86 35.99
CA MET A 8 -52.20 27.98 34.71
C MET A 8 -50.69 27.74 34.89
N LEU A 9 -50.06 28.25 35.95
CA LEU A 9 -48.61 28.10 36.17
C LEU A 9 -48.17 26.64 36.41
N LYS A 10 -49.01 25.81 37.06
CA LYS A 10 -48.74 24.37 37.24
C LYS A 10 -48.98 23.54 35.98
N LYS A 11 -49.94 23.92 35.11
CA LYS A 11 -50.20 23.18 33.86
C LYS A 11 -49.10 23.42 32.82
N THR A 12 -48.50 24.62 32.79
CA THR A 12 -47.38 24.92 31.89
C THR A 12 -46.05 24.32 32.38
N GLN A 13 -45.83 24.24 33.69
CA GLN A 13 -44.65 23.55 34.26
C GLN A 13 -44.69 22.03 34.14
N LEU A 14 -45.88 21.41 34.10
CA LEU A 14 -45.99 19.96 33.91
C LEU A 14 -45.90 19.55 32.43
N PHE A 15 -46.21 20.44 31.48
CA PHE A 15 -46.08 20.17 30.05
C PHE A 15 -44.64 20.38 29.53
N LEU A 16 -43.84 21.20 30.20
CA LEU A 16 -42.40 21.37 29.92
C LEU A 16 -41.52 20.27 30.53
N LEU A 17 -42.03 19.49 31.49
CA LEU A 17 -41.28 18.36 32.08
C LEU A 17 -41.37 17.07 31.25
N SER A 18 -42.41 16.92 30.41
CA SER A 18 -42.56 15.76 29.51
C SER A 18 -41.76 15.90 28.20
N ILE A 19 -41.44 17.12 27.77
CA ILE A 19 -40.61 17.36 26.57
C ILE A 19 -39.12 17.27 26.92
N PHE A 20 -38.75 17.45 28.19
CA PHE A 20 -37.37 17.29 28.66
C PHE A 20 -36.99 15.84 28.99
N CYS A 21 -37.95 14.93 29.15
CA CYS A 21 -37.68 13.52 29.49
C CYS A 21 -37.57 12.59 28.25
N VAL A 22 -37.94 13.06 27.05
CA VAL A 22 -37.79 12.28 25.79
C VAL A 22 -36.68 12.84 24.88
N ILE A 23 -36.04 13.95 25.26
CA ILE A 23 -34.90 14.54 24.52
C ILE A 23 -33.56 14.37 25.28
N LEU A 24 -33.56 13.66 26.43
CA LEU A 24 -32.34 13.36 27.19
C LEU A 24 -31.90 11.89 27.17
N LEU A 25 -32.55 11.06 26.33
CA LEU A 25 -32.15 9.68 26.11
C LEU A 25 -31.69 9.45 24.66
N THR A 26 -30.75 10.27 24.19
CA THR A 26 -29.98 9.96 22.98
C THR A 26 -28.54 10.44 23.17
N ILE A 27 -27.71 9.48 23.54
CA ILE A 27 -26.27 9.39 23.22
C ILE A 27 -25.35 10.36 23.98
N ALA A 28 -25.29 10.22 25.30
CA ALA A 28 -24.00 10.36 26.00
C ALA A 28 -23.10 9.16 25.63
N TYR A 29 -22.66 9.10 24.38
CA TYR A 29 -21.40 8.44 24.06
C TYR A 29 -20.39 9.57 24.05
N ALA A 30 -19.80 9.78 25.23
CA ALA A 30 -18.41 10.13 25.26
C ALA A 30 -17.68 9.01 24.50
N SER A 31 -17.55 9.16 23.18
CA SER A 31 -16.40 8.58 22.52
C SER A 31 -15.25 9.36 23.12
N ALA A 32 -14.62 8.77 24.14
CA ALA A 32 -13.28 9.16 24.53
C ALA A 32 -12.53 9.37 23.22
N THR A 33 -12.15 10.62 22.93
CA THR A 33 -10.98 10.84 22.09
C THR A 33 -9.93 10.01 22.77
N SER A 34 -9.71 8.80 22.25
CA SER A 34 -8.55 8.06 22.61
C SER A 34 -7.42 8.99 22.19
N LEU A 35 -6.81 9.67 23.16
CA LEU A 35 -5.42 10.06 23.08
C LEU A 35 -4.57 8.77 23.14
N VAL A 36 -4.95 7.76 22.34
CA VAL A 36 -3.97 6.91 21.72
C VAL A 36 -3.33 7.91 20.77
N PRO A 37 -2.07 8.33 21.01
CA PRO A 37 -1.34 8.99 19.94
C PRO A 37 -1.62 8.14 18.71
N SER A 38 -2.00 8.71 17.58
CA SER A 38 -1.74 7.99 16.34
C SER A 38 -0.23 7.79 16.39
N ASN A 39 0.20 6.64 16.91
CA ASN A 39 1.47 6.10 16.60
C ASN A 39 1.27 5.88 15.10
N GLN A 40 1.57 6.93 14.32
CA GLN A 40 1.80 6.79 12.91
C GLN A 40 3.00 5.88 12.92
N THR A 41 2.75 4.58 12.98
CA THR A 41 3.74 3.57 12.72
C THR A 41 4.04 3.84 11.27
N ASN A 42 5.06 4.67 11.06
CA ASN A 42 5.49 5.13 9.76
C ASN A 42 5.89 3.87 9.00
N GLU A 43 4.98 3.22 8.28
CA GLU A 43 5.34 2.06 7.49
C GLU A 43 6.39 2.49 6.45
N PRO A 44 7.41 1.66 6.16
CA PRO A 44 8.40 2.03 5.16
C PRO A 44 7.73 2.35 3.83
N ASN A 45 8.01 3.53 3.31
CA ASN A 45 7.47 4.01 2.04
C ASN A 45 8.55 4.14 0.95
N GLN A 46 9.82 3.97 1.31
CA GLN A 46 10.99 4.01 0.43
C GLN A 46 11.82 2.72 0.58
N PHE A 47 12.19 2.13 -0.54
CA PHE A 47 12.98 0.90 -0.61
C PHE A 47 14.11 1.09 -1.62
N ILE A 48 15.35 0.83 -1.20
CA ILE A 48 16.54 0.86 -2.07
C ILE A 48 17.24 -0.48 -1.98
N LEU A 49 17.37 -1.19 -3.10
CA LEU A 49 17.91 -2.54 -3.16
C LEU A 49 19.02 -2.68 -4.20
N GLN A 50 19.95 -3.59 -3.92
CA GLN A 50 21.04 -3.98 -4.81
C GLN A 50 21.06 -5.50 -4.97
N GLY A 51 21.45 -5.95 -6.17
CA GLY A 51 21.68 -7.36 -6.45
C GLY A 51 22.81 -7.96 -5.63
N VAL A 52 22.69 -9.25 -5.35
CA VAL A 52 23.68 -10.03 -4.60
C VAL A 52 24.27 -11.11 -5.50
N GLY A 53 25.59 -11.15 -5.54
CA GLY A 53 26.36 -12.12 -6.31
C GLY A 53 26.88 -11.55 -7.64
N PRO A 54 27.90 -12.18 -8.24
CA PRO A 54 28.63 -11.63 -9.38
C PRO A 54 27.75 -11.44 -10.63
N LYS A 55 26.69 -12.23 -10.79
CA LYS A 55 25.75 -12.08 -11.91
C LYS A 55 24.89 -10.80 -11.81
N TYR A 56 24.66 -10.30 -10.61
CA TYR A 56 23.67 -9.25 -10.33
C TYR A 56 24.28 -8.00 -9.69
N GLU A 57 25.59 -7.82 -9.75
CA GLU A 57 26.28 -6.71 -9.09
C GLU A 57 25.84 -5.33 -9.59
N ASP A 58 25.47 -5.23 -10.87
CA ASP A 58 24.95 -4.00 -11.48
C ASP A 58 23.45 -3.77 -11.25
N VAL A 59 22.74 -4.76 -10.66
CA VAL A 59 21.29 -4.65 -10.45
C VAL A 59 21.00 -3.68 -9.30
N GLN A 60 20.20 -2.65 -9.59
CA GLN A 60 19.66 -1.75 -8.57
C GLN A 60 18.17 -1.55 -8.78
N ILE A 61 17.43 -1.54 -7.67
CA ILE A 61 15.99 -1.26 -7.64
C ILE A 61 15.74 -0.15 -6.63
N SER A 62 14.95 0.85 -7.03
CA SER A 62 14.31 1.76 -6.09
C SER A 62 12.79 1.66 -6.22
N TYR A 63 12.11 1.68 -5.08
CA TYR A 63 10.65 1.72 -5.05
C TYR A 63 10.20 2.70 -3.97
N SER A 64 9.35 3.63 -4.35
CA SER A 64 8.61 4.48 -3.42
C SER A 64 7.12 4.25 -3.59
N THR A 65 6.42 4.07 -2.48
CA THR A 65 4.96 3.87 -2.48
C THR A 65 4.19 5.15 -2.79
N THR A 66 4.85 6.30 -2.68
CA THR A 66 4.28 7.62 -2.94
C THR A 66 5.33 8.57 -3.50
N SER A 67 4.92 9.72 -4.01
CA SER A 67 5.76 10.79 -4.52
C SER A 67 5.08 12.13 -4.26
N ILE A 68 5.68 13.24 -4.72
CA ILE A 68 5.07 14.58 -4.63
C ILE A 68 3.69 14.65 -5.32
N THR A 69 3.41 13.76 -6.28
CA THR A 69 2.11 13.67 -6.95
C THR A 69 1.19 12.61 -6.33
N GLY A 70 1.58 12.02 -5.19
CA GLY A 70 0.86 10.94 -4.51
C GLY A 70 0.89 9.59 -5.22
N LYS A 71 1.68 9.44 -6.29
CA LYS A 71 1.77 8.19 -7.07
C LYS A 71 3.03 7.40 -6.74
N PRO A 72 3.01 6.05 -6.78
CA PRO A 72 4.21 5.25 -6.61
C PRO A 72 5.21 5.48 -7.76
N ILE A 73 6.49 5.27 -7.46
CA ILE A 73 7.60 5.32 -8.42
C ILE A 73 8.44 4.06 -8.24
N PHE A 74 8.80 3.42 -9.35
CA PHE A 74 9.67 2.26 -9.36
C PHE A 74 10.77 2.46 -10.40
N SER A 75 12.02 2.20 -10.05
CA SER A 75 13.13 2.13 -11.00
C SER A 75 13.84 0.79 -10.90
N TYR A 76 14.30 0.30 -12.04
CA TYR A 76 15.12 -0.89 -12.16
C TYR A 76 16.21 -0.62 -13.18
N LYS A 77 17.45 -0.97 -12.84
CA LYS A 77 18.54 -1.00 -13.80
C LYS A 77 19.38 -2.24 -13.61
N ASP A 78 20.01 -2.66 -14.68
CA ASP A 78 21.08 -3.66 -14.69
C ASP A 78 22.25 -3.16 -15.55
N SER A 79 23.12 -4.07 -16.00
CA SER A 79 24.27 -3.73 -16.84
C SER A 79 23.91 -3.31 -18.27
N LYS A 80 22.67 -3.54 -18.71
CA LYS A 80 22.23 -3.31 -20.09
C LYS A 80 21.29 -2.12 -20.18
N ASP A 81 20.28 -2.09 -19.31
CA ASP A 81 19.14 -1.21 -19.46
C ASP A 81 18.77 -0.52 -18.13
N SER A 82 18.04 0.58 -18.24
CA SER A 82 17.49 1.33 -17.12
C SER A 82 16.04 1.68 -17.41
N TYR A 83 15.15 1.38 -16.46
CA TYR A 83 13.70 1.53 -16.57
C TYR A 83 13.16 2.38 -15.40
N SER A 84 12.11 3.13 -15.66
CA SER A 84 11.39 3.92 -14.66
C SER A 84 9.90 3.86 -14.93
N PHE A 85 9.11 3.65 -13.88
CA PHE A 85 7.67 3.45 -13.91
C PHE A 85 7.01 4.34 -12.86
N THR A 86 5.79 4.77 -13.14
CA THR A 86 5.01 5.62 -12.24
C THR A 86 3.55 5.21 -12.21
N GLY A 87 2.91 5.36 -11.05
CA GLY A 87 1.46 5.19 -10.94
C GLY A 87 0.96 3.84 -11.44
N ASP A 88 0.09 3.90 -12.46
CA ASP A 88 -0.66 2.74 -12.97
C ASP A 88 0.20 1.77 -13.78
N GLU A 89 1.45 2.13 -14.09
CA GLU A 89 2.46 1.22 -14.66
C GLU A 89 2.97 0.20 -13.62
N ILE A 90 2.68 0.43 -12.33
CA ILE A 90 3.15 -0.36 -11.20
C ILE A 90 1.96 -1.10 -10.58
N LEU A 91 1.94 -2.42 -10.76
CA LEU A 91 0.96 -3.27 -10.10
C LEU A 91 1.45 -3.62 -8.69
N THR A 92 0.73 -3.18 -7.66
CA THR A 92 1.02 -3.55 -6.26
C THR A 92 -0.08 -4.44 -5.71
N GLU A 93 0.27 -5.60 -5.17
CA GLU A 93 -0.67 -6.53 -4.54
C GLU A 93 -0.28 -6.77 -3.07
N GLN A 94 -1.25 -6.71 -2.17
CA GLN A 94 -1.03 -6.95 -0.75
C GLN A 94 -1.11 -8.45 -0.43
N MET A 95 -0.13 -8.97 0.32
CA MET A 95 -0.05 -10.35 0.80
C MET A 95 0.10 -10.36 2.33
N GLY A 96 -1.01 -10.14 3.04
CA GLY A 96 -0.99 -9.96 4.50
C GLY A 96 -0.30 -8.65 4.87
N LYS A 97 0.83 -8.70 5.58
CA LYS A 97 1.69 -7.53 5.85
C LYS A 97 2.81 -7.33 4.82
N SER A 98 2.99 -8.29 3.93
CA SER A 98 3.93 -8.22 2.80
C SER A 98 3.24 -7.64 1.57
N LYS A 99 3.99 -7.26 0.55
CA LYS A 99 3.43 -6.86 -0.75
C LYS A 99 4.31 -7.30 -1.90
N THR A 100 3.72 -7.46 -3.08
CA THR A 100 4.42 -7.65 -4.34
C THR A 100 4.28 -6.40 -5.19
N VAL A 101 5.35 -6.07 -5.92
CA VAL A 101 5.39 -4.91 -6.81
C VAL A 101 5.87 -5.39 -8.17
N THR A 102 5.00 -5.29 -9.18
CA THR A 102 5.26 -5.82 -10.51
C THR A 102 5.26 -4.70 -11.55
N VAL A 103 6.27 -4.72 -12.42
CA VAL A 103 6.40 -3.84 -13.58
C VAL A 103 6.67 -4.65 -14.84
N THR A 104 6.26 -4.13 -16.00
CA THR A 104 6.57 -4.73 -17.30
C THR A 104 7.81 -4.07 -17.89
N LEU A 105 8.91 -4.81 -17.99
CA LEU A 105 10.17 -4.30 -18.54
C LEU A 105 10.13 -4.23 -20.07
N GLU A 106 9.51 -5.23 -20.69
CA GLU A 106 9.49 -5.37 -22.14
C GLU A 106 8.20 -6.08 -22.58
N SER A 107 7.61 -5.63 -23.67
CA SER A 107 6.48 -6.29 -24.31
C SER A 107 6.65 -6.23 -25.83
N ILE A 108 7.11 -7.33 -26.42
CA ILE A 108 7.26 -7.49 -27.87
C ILE A 108 6.13 -8.41 -28.35
N PRO A 109 5.17 -7.89 -29.14
CA PRO A 109 4.08 -8.68 -29.70
C PRO A 109 4.60 -9.91 -30.45
N ASP A 110 3.92 -11.05 -30.29
CA ASP A 110 4.25 -12.33 -30.93
C ASP A 110 5.62 -12.92 -30.58
N LEU A 111 6.33 -12.32 -29.62
CA LEU A 111 7.63 -12.80 -29.16
C LEU A 111 7.60 -13.07 -27.66
N ARG A 112 7.52 -12.01 -26.84
CA ARG A 112 7.61 -12.15 -25.38
C ARG A 112 7.13 -10.94 -24.61
N VAL A 113 6.74 -11.19 -23.37
CA VAL A 113 6.55 -10.18 -22.33
C VAL A 113 7.46 -10.52 -21.16
N THR A 114 8.26 -9.56 -20.74
CA THR A 114 9.16 -9.66 -19.59
C THR A 114 8.66 -8.76 -18.46
N THR A 115 8.40 -9.35 -17.30
CA THR A 115 7.98 -8.61 -16.09
C THR A 115 8.97 -8.83 -14.97
N LEU A 116 9.20 -7.81 -14.15
CA LEU A 116 9.93 -7.92 -12.89
C LEU A 116 8.92 -7.84 -11.74
N THR A 117 8.98 -8.78 -10.80
CA THR A 117 8.18 -8.75 -9.57
C THR A 117 9.09 -8.71 -8.35
N LEU A 118 9.08 -7.59 -7.62
CA LEU A 118 9.77 -7.44 -6.35
C LEU A 118 8.88 -7.96 -5.22
N LEU A 119 9.43 -8.86 -4.39
CA LEU A 119 8.77 -9.26 -3.14
C LEU A 119 9.23 -8.31 -2.03
N ILE A 120 8.30 -7.73 -1.28
CA ILE A 120 8.60 -6.88 -0.13
C ILE A 120 8.03 -7.58 1.10
N PRO A 121 8.88 -8.07 2.02
CA PRO A 121 8.41 -8.72 3.23
C PRO A 121 7.75 -7.72 4.17
N ALA A 122 7.00 -8.22 5.15
CA ALA A 122 6.63 -7.44 6.32
C ALA A 122 7.88 -7.00 7.08
N ILE A 123 8.06 -5.69 7.27
CA ILE A 123 9.20 -5.11 7.99
C ILE A 123 8.69 -4.51 9.28
N ASN A 124 9.18 -4.98 10.42
CA ASN A 124 8.92 -4.34 11.70
C ASN A 124 9.73 -3.04 11.75
N PHE A 125 9.04 -1.92 11.56
CA PHE A 125 9.67 -0.62 11.47
C PHE A 125 9.46 0.19 12.76
N ASP A 126 10.53 0.81 13.25
CA ASP A 126 10.59 1.56 14.50
C ASP A 126 11.09 3.00 14.29
N SER A 127 10.83 3.56 13.09
CA SER A 127 11.29 4.89 12.67
C SER A 127 12.78 5.01 12.32
N SER A 128 13.51 3.88 12.28
CA SER A 128 14.87 3.81 11.75
C SER A 128 14.93 2.96 10.48
N ALA A 129 15.83 3.33 9.55
CA ALA A 129 16.06 2.56 8.33
C ALA A 129 16.42 1.10 8.66
N LYS A 130 15.75 0.14 8.02
CA LYS A 130 15.93 -1.30 8.27
C LYS A 130 16.55 -1.98 7.07
N GLU A 131 17.67 -2.65 7.30
CA GLU A 131 18.23 -3.58 6.32
C GLU A 131 17.35 -4.82 6.22
N PHE A 132 17.19 -5.33 5.00
CA PHE A 132 16.50 -6.56 4.75
C PHE A 132 17.03 -7.25 3.49
N LYS A 133 16.70 -8.53 3.36
CA LYS A 133 16.97 -9.33 2.17
C LYS A 133 15.65 -9.74 1.55
N THR A 134 15.63 -9.80 0.23
CA THR A 134 14.47 -10.26 -0.51
C THR A 134 14.89 -10.79 -1.88
N VAL A 135 13.91 -11.08 -2.74
CA VAL A 135 14.13 -11.44 -4.13
C VAL A 135 13.27 -10.58 -5.05
N ALA A 136 13.77 -10.38 -6.26
CA ALA A 136 12.93 -10.07 -7.41
C ALA A 136 12.89 -11.27 -8.36
N ILE A 137 11.75 -11.44 -9.02
CA ILE A 137 11.51 -12.51 -9.98
C ILE A 137 11.35 -11.87 -11.35
N LEU A 138 12.29 -12.13 -12.25
CA LEU A 138 12.13 -11.89 -13.68
C LEU A 138 11.32 -13.04 -14.26
N LYS A 139 10.23 -12.71 -14.94
CA LYS A 139 9.37 -13.66 -15.66
C LYS A 139 9.36 -13.28 -17.12
N THR A 140 9.79 -14.19 -17.99
CA THR A 140 9.61 -14.06 -19.44
C THR A 140 8.51 -15.00 -19.87
N SER A 141 7.45 -14.45 -20.45
CA SER A 141 6.34 -15.21 -21.04
C SER A 141 6.48 -15.14 -22.55
N LYS A 142 6.57 -16.28 -23.22
CA LYS A 142 6.52 -16.33 -24.69
C LYS A 142 5.12 -15.97 -25.13
N THR A 143 4.99 -15.06 -26.08
CA THR A 143 3.70 -14.74 -26.69
C THR A 143 3.66 -15.31 -28.09
N THR A 144 2.46 -15.65 -28.57
CA THR A 144 2.25 -16.03 -29.96
C THR A 144 0.85 -15.60 -30.41
N ILE A 145 0.74 -15.11 -31.64
CA ILE A 145 -0.53 -14.75 -32.29
C ILE A 145 -1.41 -15.99 -32.47
N ALA A 146 -0.81 -17.19 -32.61
CA ALA A 146 -1.55 -18.44 -32.76
C ALA A 146 -2.11 -19.01 -31.45
N GLY A 147 -1.86 -18.35 -30.31
CA GLY A 147 -2.30 -18.76 -28.97
C GLY A 147 -1.35 -19.74 -28.26
N GLU A 148 -1.38 -19.75 -26.92
CA GLU A 148 -0.44 -20.51 -26.07
C GLU A 148 -0.42 -22.02 -26.35
N ASN A 149 -1.52 -22.58 -26.87
CA ASN A 149 -1.69 -24.01 -27.16
C ASN A 149 -0.78 -24.54 -28.30
N VAL A 150 -0.16 -23.64 -29.08
CA VAL A 150 0.73 -24.03 -30.20
C VAL A 150 2.19 -24.15 -29.74
N VAL A 151 2.53 -23.63 -28.56
CA VAL A 151 3.90 -23.63 -28.03
C VAL A 151 4.12 -24.89 -27.18
N LYS A 152 5.04 -25.77 -27.61
CA LYS A 152 5.41 -26.97 -26.84
C LYS A 152 6.34 -26.61 -25.68
N GLY A 153 6.09 -27.20 -24.51
CA GLY A 153 6.94 -27.08 -23.32
C GLY A 153 6.60 -25.86 -22.45
N ALA A 154 7.55 -25.42 -21.61
CA ALA A 154 7.35 -24.28 -20.73
C ALA A 154 7.24 -22.97 -21.54
N VAL A 155 6.06 -22.33 -21.48
CA VAL A 155 5.79 -21.04 -22.11
C VAL A 155 6.26 -19.85 -21.26
N LYS A 156 6.62 -20.10 -20.00
CA LYS A 156 7.16 -19.12 -19.05
C LYS A 156 8.48 -19.60 -18.49
N SER A 157 9.44 -18.70 -18.36
CA SER A 157 10.68 -18.91 -17.63
C SER A 157 10.80 -17.90 -16.48
N TYR A 158 11.47 -18.31 -15.41
CA TYR A 158 11.67 -17.50 -14.22
C TYR A 158 13.15 -17.42 -13.88
N GLU A 159 13.59 -16.23 -13.52
CA GLU A 159 14.91 -15.96 -12.99
C GLU A 159 14.77 -15.22 -11.66
N VAL A 160 15.47 -15.70 -10.64
CA VAL A 160 15.45 -15.12 -9.29
C VAL A 160 16.70 -14.27 -9.10
N ILE A 161 16.49 -13.02 -8.72
CA ILE A 161 17.53 -12.06 -8.35
C ILE A 161 17.50 -11.93 -6.83
N CYS A 162 18.55 -12.39 -6.16
CA CYS A 162 18.72 -12.16 -4.73
C CYS A 162 19.07 -10.69 -4.48
N LEU A 163 18.38 -10.05 -3.54
CA LEU A 163 18.52 -8.62 -3.25
C LEU A 163 18.84 -8.41 -1.76
N LYS A 164 19.65 -7.40 -1.49
CA LYS A 164 19.81 -6.79 -0.17
C LYS A 164 19.49 -5.31 -0.28
N GLY A 165 18.89 -4.73 0.74
CA GLY A 165 18.51 -3.34 0.67
C GLY A 165 18.08 -2.76 2.00
N THR A 166 17.60 -1.52 1.92
CA THR A 166 17.15 -0.74 3.07
C THR A 166 15.73 -0.26 2.84
N ALA A 167 14.89 -0.42 3.85
CA ALA A 167 13.56 0.14 3.91
C ALA A 167 13.57 1.34 4.86
N SER A 168 13.05 2.47 4.41
CA SER A 168 12.99 3.71 5.17
C SER A 168 11.64 4.40 5.00
N TYR A 169 11.40 5.37 5.87
CA TYR A 169 10.29 6.30 5.75
C TYR A 169 10.83 7.68 5.35
N VAL A 170 10.27 8.25 4.29
CA VAL A 170 10.61 9.58 3.76
C VAL A 170 9.34 10.40 3.64
N VAL A 171 9.35 11.62 4.17
CA VAL A 171 8.23 12.57 4.00
C VAL A 171 8.27 13.08 2.56
N SER A 172 7.17 12.90 1.83
CA SER A 172 7.01 13.29 0.42
C SER A 172 6.36 14.66 0.28
#